data_AF-A0A0M3HGR1-F1
#
_entry.id   AF-A0A0M3HGR1-F1
#
_cell.length_a   1.000
_cell.length_b   1.000
_cell.length_c   1.000
_cell.angle_alpha   90.00
_cell.angle_beta   90.00
_cell.angle_gamma   90.00
#
_symmetry.space_group_name_H-M   'P 1'
#
loop_
_entity.id
_entity.type
_entity.pdbx_description
1 polymer ?
#
loop_
_entity_poly.entity_id
_entity_poly.type
_entity_poly.pdbx_seq_one_letter_code
_entity_poly.pdbx_strand_id
1 'polypeptide(L)'
;MDRTQKEAGGQMVRMGNVRSKYPPELMRRFEVAFKSRTLDKPLSVREVKAAQVGKLVTVSGVVIRATEVKPMASVITYTCDTCGSETYQPVTGPSFMPAVNCPSKDCVDTKAHGRLQMQVRGSKFVKFQELRIQEMACFFLLLPL
;
A
#
# COMPACT_ATOMS: atom_id res chain seq x y z
N MET A 1 -14.47 7.78 -57.96
CA MET A 1 -14.94 6.68 -57.08
C MET A 1 -13.73 6.20 -56.28
N ASP A 2 -13.03 7.02 -55.50
CA ASP A 2 -13.43 7.74 -54.29
C ASP A 2 -14.29 6.90 -53.34
N ARG A 3 -13.65 6.27 -52.35
CA ARG A 3 -14.22 5.90 -51.04
C ARG A 3 -13.09 5.68 -50.02
N THR A 4 -12.53 6.81 -49.60
CA THR A 4 -12.39 7.22 -48.19
C THR A 4 -11.71 6.25 -47.21
N GLN A 5 -10.46 6.58 -46.89
CA GLN A 5 -9.79 6.27 -45.62
C GLN A 5 -10.70 6.68 -44.46
N LYS A 6 -10.96 5.76 -43.53
CA LYS A 6 -11.64 6.07 -42.27
C LYS A 6 -10.59 6.14 -41.17
N GLU A 7 -9.99 7.31 -41.03
CA GLU A 7 -9.17 7.69 -39.87
C GLU A 7 -10.09 7.71 -38.63
N ALA A 8 -10.00 6.69 -37.79
CA ALA A 8 -10.72 6.62 -36.54
C ALA A 8 -9.94 7.41 -35.47
N GLY A 9 -10.23 8.71 -35.43
CA GLY A 9 -10.28 9.57 -34.25
C GLY A 9 -9.25 9.35 -33.15
N GLY A 10 -8.14 10.08 -33.24
CA GLY A 10 -7.31 10.38 -32.08
C GLY A 10 -8.14 11.12 -31.02
N GLN A 11 -8.52 10.43 -29.95
CA GLN A 11 -9.07 11.09 -28.76
C GLN A 11 -7.94 11.84 -28.06
N MET A 12 -7.94 13.17 -28.17
CA MET A 12 -7.14 14.05 -27.32
C MET A 12 -7.59 13.84 -25.86
N VAL A 13 -6.86 13.01 -25.11
CA VAL A 13 -7.09 12.82 -23.69
C VAL A 13 -6.78 14.13 -22.97
N ARG A 14 -7.83 14.82 -22.49
CA ARG A 14 -7.71 15.96 -21.56
C ARG A 14 -6.76 15.58 -20.43
N MET A 15 -5.67 16.34 -20.28
CA MET A 15 -4.56 16.07 -19.34
C MET A 15 -4.98 15.99 -17.85
N GLY A 16 -6.22 16.37 -17.52
CA GLY A 16 -6.83 16.19 -16.19
C GLY A 16 -7.38 14.79 -15.91
N ASN A 17 -7.61 13.94 -16.92
CA ASN A 17 -8.30 12.65 -16.78
C ASN A 17 -7.36 11.42 -16.69
N VAL A 18 -6.04 11.65 -16.71
CA VAL A 18 -5.04 10.58 -16.52
C VAL A 18 -4.85 10.28 -15.03
N ARG A 19 -4.99 11.30 -14.16
CA ARG A 19 -4.85 11.15 -12.70
C ARG A 19 -6.02 10.41 -12.04
N SER A 20 -7.19 10.38 -12.67
CA SER A 20 -8.36 9.63 -12.21
C SER A 20 -8.31 8.14 -12.55
N LYS A 21 -7.50 7.77 -13.56
CA LYS A 21 -7.37 6.38 -14.04
C LYS A 21 -6.48 5.51 -13.13
N TYR A 22 -5.51 6.11 -12.45
CA TYR A 22 -4.58 5.40 -11.57
C TYR A 22 -4.80 5.81 -10.12
N PRO A 23 -4.83 4.85 -9.17
CA PRO A 23 -4.91 5.20 -7.76
C PRO A 23 -3.69 6.04 -7.35
N PRO A 24 -3.88 7.12 -6.57
CA PRO A 24 -2.79 8.01 -6.19
C PRO A 24 -1.70 7.28 -5.39
N GLU A 25 -2.05 6.19 -4.69
CA GLU A 25 -1.12 5.32 -3.97
C GLU A 25 -0.07 4.70 -4.89
N LEU A 26 -0.40 4.42 -6.15
CA LEU A 26 0.51 3.85 -7.14
C LEU A 26 1.53 4.89 -7.63
N MET A 27 1.08 6.13 -7.83
CA MET A 27 1.92 7.22 -8.37
C MET A 27 2.80 7.91 -7.31
N ARG A 28 2.47 7.78 -6.02
CA ARG A 28 3.27 8.34 -4.92
C ARG A 28 4.57 7.56 -4.75
N ARG A 29 5.72 8.15 -5.10
CA ARG A 29 7.07 7.56 -4.90
C ARG A 29 7.83 8.12 -3.69
N PHE A 30 7.15 8.85 -2.81
CA PHE A 30 7.74 9.43 -1.61
C PHE A 30 6.99 8.94 -0.37
N GLU A 31 7.68 8.91 0.75
CA GLU A 31 7.14 8.61 2.07
C GLU A 31 7.22 9.88 2.92
N VAL A 32 6.17 10.15 3.68
CA VAL A 32 6.12 11.29 4.62
C VAL A 32 6.15 10.72 6.02
N ALA A 33 7.18 11.08 6.78
CA ALA A 33 7.31 10.69 8.18
C ALA A 33 7.12 11.92 9.07
N PHE A 34 6.34 11.74 10.15
CA PHE A 34 6.21 12.74 11.20
C PHE A 34 7.29 12.51 12.25
N LYS A 35 8.05 13.57 12.57
CA LYS A 35 8.99 13.56 13.68
C LYS A 35 8.31 14.16 14.91
N SER A 36 8.44 13.49 16.05
CA SER A 36 7.99 14.02 17.34
C SER A 36 8.73 15.31 17.70
N ARG A 37 8.11 16.18 18.50
CA ARG A 37 8.77 17.41 18.97
C ARG A 37 9.79 17.04 20.04
N THR A 38 10.89 17.77 20.12
CA THR A 38 11.95 17.55 21.12
C THR A 38 11.48 17.78 22.56
N LEU A 39 10.38 18.50 22.77
CA LEU A 39 9.77 18.76 24.08
C LEU A 39 8.95 17.58 24.61
N ASP A 40 8.54 16.66 23.74
CA ASP A 40 7.69 15.54 24.13
C ASP A 40 8.54 14.46 24.82
N LYS A 41 8.31 14.25 26.12
CA LYS A 41 9.01 13.23 26.89
C LYS A 41 8.62 11.83 26.40
N PRO A 42 9.60 10.93 26.22
CA PRO A 42 9.30 9.56 25.82
C PRO A 42 8.59 8.83 26.97
N LEU A 43 7.52 8.11 26.64
CA LEU A 43 6.74 7.31 27.58
C LEU A 43 7.33 5.91 27.72
N SER A 44 7.11 5.30 28.89
CA SER A 44 7.34 3.87 29.08
C SER A 44 6.21 3.04 28.46
N VAL A 45 6.45 1.76 28.15
CA VAL A 45 5.42 0.89 27.51
C VAL A 45 4.21 0.72 28.43
N ARG A 46 4.39 0.64 29.76
CA ARG A 46 3.32 0.60 30.78
C ARG A 46 2.42 1.83 30.79
N GLU A 47 2.95 3.00 30.46
CA GLU A 47 2.20 4.25 30.47
C GLU A 47 1.29 4.39 29.24
N VAL A 48 1.47 3.54 28.23
CA VAL A 48 0.63 3.53 27.02
C VAL A 48 -0.75 2.95 27.36
N LYS A 49 -1.73 3.84 27.50
CA LYS A 49 -3.13 3.51 27.83
C LYS A 49 -4.08 3.83 26.67
N ALA A 50 -5.33 3.40 26.78
CA ALA A 50 -6.37 3.61 25.78
C ALA A 50 -6.56 5.09 25.36
N ALA A 51 -6.28 6.05 26.26
CA ALA A 51 -6.37 7.49 25.97
C ALA A 51 -5.41 8.01 24.88
N GLN A 52 -4.42 7.19 24.48
CA GLN A 52 -3.41 7.50 23.48
C GLN A 52 -3.65 6.82 22.13
N VAL A 53 -4.70 6.01 22.01
CA VAL A 53 -5.07 5.38 20.72
C VAL A 53 -5.42 6.48 19.71
N GLY A 54 -4.77 6.43 18.54
CA GLY A 54 -4.95 7.42 17.47
C GLY A 54 -4.12 8.70 17.62
N LYS A 55 -3.21 8.79 18.62
CA LYS A 55 -2.31 9.93 18.82
C LYS A 55 -0.86 9.55 18.50
N LEU A 56 -0.04 10.54 18.10
CA LEU A 56 1.40 10.35 17.96
C LEU A 56 2.04 10.31 19.36
N VAL A 57 2.62 9.17 19.72
CA VAL A 57 3.33 8.98 20.99
C VAL A 57 4.77 8.54 20.71
N THR A 58 5.69 8.95 21.59
CA THR A 58 7.08 8.51 21.55
C THR A 58 7.29 7.54 22.72
N VAL A 59 7.80 6.34 22.44
CA VAL A 59 8.01 5.28 23.45
C VAL A 59 9.48 4.90 23.49
N SER A 60 9.98 4.60 24.69
CA SER A 60 11.35 4.16 24.93
C SER A 60 11.40 2.70 25.38
N GLY A 61 12.28 1.89 24.79
CA GLY A 61 12.35 0.45 25.07
C GLY A 61 13.51 -0.26 24.37
N VAL A 62 13.62 -1.58 24.60
CA VAL A 62 14.62 -2.47 23.98
C VAL A 62 13.93 -3.34 22.93
N VAL A 63 14.51 -3.46 21.73
CA VAL A 63 13.99 -4.35 20.67
C VAL A 63 14.38 -5.78 21.02
N ILE A 64 13.40 -6.65 21.25
CA ILE A 64 13.61 -8.06 21.63
C ILE A 64 13.59 -9.01 20.44
N ARG A 65 12.87 -8.63 19.37
CA ARG A 65 12.75 -9.42 18.16
C ARG A 65 12.54 -8.51 16.97
N ALA A 66 13.31 -8.75 15.92
CA ALA A 66 13.11 -8.15 14.61
C ALA A 66 12.89 -9.26 13.61
N THR A 67 11.84 -9.16 12.79
CA THR A 67 11.67 -10.05 11.64
C THR A 67 12.59 -9.62 10.50
N GLU A 68 12.79 -10.50 9.52
CA GLU A 68 13.37 -10.08 8.24
C GLU A 68 12.45 -9.09 7.51
N VAL A 69 13.05 -8.28 6.65
CA VAL A 69 12.32 -7.33 5.82
C VAL A 69 11.63 -8.10 4.70
N LYS A 70 10.30 -8.03 4.66
CA LYS A 70 9.47 -8.64 3.60
C LYS A 70 8.73 -7.57 2.80
N PRO A 71 8.51 -7.78 1.49
CA PRO A 71 7.70 -6.86 0.70
C PRO A 71 6.21 -7.01 1.08
N MET A 72 5.55 -5.91 1.42
CA MET A 72 4.11 -5.82 1.62
C MET A 72 3.47 -5.11 0.44
N ALA A 73 2.41 -5.69 -0.13
CA ALA A 73 1.69 -5.09 -1.24
C ALA A 73 0.91 -3.85 -0.75
N SER A 74 1.10 -2.72 -1.43
CA SER A 74 0.33 -1.49 -1.22
C SER A 74 -0.73 -1.31 -2.30
N VAL A 75 -0.38 -1.58 -3.55
CA VAL A 75 -1.31 -1.58 -4.68
C VAL A 75 -1.00 -2.79 -5.55
N ILE A 76 -2.03 -3.55 -5.87
CA ILE A 76 -1.91 -4.73 -6.73
C ILE A 76 -2.54 -4.43 -8.08
N THR A 77 -1.80 -4.77 -9.13
CA THR A 77 -2.23 -4.60 -10.52
C THR A 77 -2.60 -5.94 -11.10
N TYR A 78 -3.79 -6.03 -11.67
CA TYR A 78 -4.31 -7.19 -12.36
C TYR A 78 -4.45 -6.89 -13.86
N THR A 79 -4.05 -7.84 -14.70
CA THR A 79 -4.26 -7.81 -16.15
C THR A 79 -5.30 -8.84 -16.53
N CYS A 80 -6.26 -8.44 -17.37
CA CYS A 80 -7.24 -9.39 -17.91
C CYS A 80 -6.70 -10.07 -19.17
N ASP A 81 -6.79 -11.40 -19.23
CA ASP A 81 -6.32 -12.18 -20.38
C ASP A 81 -7.19 -11.96 -21.65
N THR A 82 -8.45 -11.57 -21.47
CA THR A 82 -9.42 -11.43 -22.58
C THR A 82 -9.46 -10.03 -23.19
N CYS A 83 -9.55 -8.99 -22.36
CA CYS A 83 -9.63 -7.60 -22.83
C CYS A 83 -8.32 -6.81 -22.72
N GLY A 84 -7.29 -7.37 -22.07
CA GLY A 84 -6.01 -6.68 -21.86
C GLY A 84 -6.08 -5.46 -20.92
N SER A 85 -7.23 -5.17 -20.32
CA SER A 85 -7.36 -4.02 -19.41
C SER A 85 -6.67 -4.28 -18.07
N GLU A 86 -6.07 -3.23 -17.51
CA GLU A 86 -5.46 -3.24 -16.19
C GLU A 86 -6.44 -2.76 -15.11
N THR A 87 -6.49 -3.46 -13.98
CA THR A 87 -7.30 -3.10 -12.81
C THR A 87 -6.38 -2.96 -11.60
N TYR A 88 -6.59 -1.92 -10.79
CA TYR A 88 -5.77 -1.65 -9.61
C TYR A 88 -6.59 -1.83 -8.33
N GLN A 89 -6.07 -2.59 -7.39
CA GLN A 89 -6.67 -2.81 -6.07
C GLN A 89 -5.73 -2.30 -4.97
N PRO A 90 -6.09 -1.25 -4.22
CA PRO A 90 -5.32 -0.82 -3.06
C PRO A 90 -5.49 -1.83 -1.90
N VAL A 91 -4.39 -2.13 -1.22
CA VAL A 91 -4.34 -3.06 -0.07
C VAL A 91 -4.06 -2.26 1.19
N THR A 92 -4.98 -2.33 2.16
CA THR A 92 -4.86 -1.60 3.45
C THR A 92 -4.48 -2.53 4.62
N GLY A 93 -4.72 -3.85 4.48
CA GLY A 93 -4.54 -4.82 5.55
C GLY A 93 -3.44 -5.86 5.31
N PRO A 94 -3.14 -6.71 6.31
CA PRO A 94 -2.17 -7.80 6.19
C PRO A 94 -2.67 -8.92 5.27
N SER A 95 -3.98 -9.05 5.09
CA SER A 95 -4.64 -9.96 4.16
C SER A 95 -5.55 -9.18 3.22
N PHE A 96 -5.68 -9.66 1.99
CA PHE A 96 -6.60 -9.13 0.99
C PHE A 96 -7.16 -10.27 0.15
N MET A 97 -8.37 -10.10 -0.38
CA MET A 97 -8.97 -11.04 -1.31
C MET A 97 -8.65 -10.61 -2.75
N PRO A 98 -8.03 -11.48 -3.57
CA PRO A 98 -7.67 -11.11 -4.92
C PRO A 98 -8.89 -10.92 -5.81
N ALA A 99 -8.86 -9.91 -6.67
CA ALA A 99 -9.88 -9.73 -7.69
C ALA A 99 -9.78 -10.83 -8.76
N VAL A 100 -10.87 -11.58 -8.94
CA VAL A 100 -10.93 -12.69 -9.91
C VAL A 100 -11.62 -12.27 -11.21
N ASN A 101 -12.63 -11.40 -11.11
CA ASN A 101 -13.47 -10.99 -12.21
C ASN A 101 -13.07 -9.60 -12.70
N CYS A 102 -12.91 -9.45 -14.01
CA CYS A 102 -12.58 -8.17 -14.63
C CYS A 102 -13.78 -7.19 -14.57
N PRO A 103 -13.63 -5.96 -14.01
CA PRO A 103 -14.68 -4.95 -13.98
C PRO A 103 -14.78 -4.11 -15.27
N SER A 104 -14.04 -4.45 -16.32
CA SER A 104 -14.05 -3.70 -17.58
C SER A 104 -15.39 -3.87 -18.31
N LYS A 105 -15.86 -2.80 -18.94
CA LYS A 105 -17.11 -2.81 -19.72
C LYS A 105 -17.08 -3.87 -20.83
N ASP A 106 -15.94 -3.99 -21.50
CA ASP A 106 -15.75 -4.98 -22.57
C ASP A 106 -15.98 -6.42 -22.10
N CYS A 107 -15.46 -6.80 -20.92
CA CYS A 107 -15.66 -8.14 -20.36
C CYS A 107 -17.07 -8.37 -19.80
N VAL A 108 -17.68 -7.32 -19.23
CA VAL A 108 -19.03 -7.38 -18.65
C VAL A 108 -20.09 -7.46 -19.75
N ASP A 109 -19.97 -6.63 -20.79
CA ASP A 109 -20.92 -6.55 -21.90
C ASP A 109 -20.83 -7.80 -22.79
N THR A 110 -19.61 -8.31 -23.02
CA THR A 110 -19.38 -9.53 -23.80
C THR A 110 -19.67 -10.81 -23.00
N LYS A 111 -19.95 -10.71 -21.68
CA LYS A 111 -20.09 -11.85 -20.75
C LYS A 111 -18.95 -12.86 -20.83
N ALA A 112 -17.77 -12.41 -21.24
CA ALA A 112 -16.61 -13.27 -21.47
C ALA A 112 -15.96 -13.73 -20.15
N HIS A 113 -16.37 -13.15 -19.01
CA HIS A 113 -15.85 -13.46 -17.67
C HIS A 113 -14.32 -13.58 -17.66
N GLY A 114 -13.64 -12.59 -18.24
CA GLY A 114 -12.20 -12.62 -18.39
C GLY A 114 -11.49 -12.80 -17.06
N ARG A 115 -10.57 -13.76 -17.01
CA ARG A 115 -9.77 -14.08 -15.84
C ARG A 115 -8.75 -12.98 -15.59
N LEU A 116 -8.63 -12.54 -14.34
CA LEU A 116 -7.59 -11.61 -13.92
C LEU A 116 -6.32 -12.36 -13.48
N GLN A 117 -5.18 -11.99 -14.06
CA GLN A 117 -3.85 -12.39 -13.62
C GLN A 117 -3.19 -11.26 -12.84
N MET A 118 -2.60 -11.58 -11.69
CA MET A 118 -1.81 -10.61 -10.93
C MET A 118 -0.47 -10.37 -11.61
N GLN A 119 -0.11 -9.09 -11.81
CA GLN A 119 1.21 -8.70 -12.33
C GLN A 119 2.08 -8.12 -11.22
N VAL A 120 3.17 -8.81 -10.88
CA VAL A 120 4.12 -8.35 -9.85
C VAL A 120 4.84 -7.07 -10.28
N ARG A 121 5.28 -6.98 -11.55
CA ARG A 121 6.02 -5.80 -12.05
C ARG A 121 5.19 -4.51 -12.08
N GLY A 122 3.88 -4.63 -12.26
CA GLY A 122 2.95 -3.50 -12.24
C GLY A 122 2.42 -3.16 -10.84
N SER A 123 2.69 -4.01 -9.84
CA SER A 123 2.24 -3.83 -8.47
C SER A 123 3.26 -3.03 -7.65
N LYS A 124 2.77 -2.31 -6.65
CA LYS A 124 3.60 -1.54 -5.73
C LYS A 124 3.78 -2.29 -4.42
N PHE A 125 5.02 -2.56 -4.08
CA PHE A 125 5.42 -3.16 -2.81
C PHE A 125 6.17 -2.15 -1.96
N VAL A 126 5.89 -2.15 -0.66
CA VAL A 126 6.59 -1.37 0.37
C VAL A 126 7.33 -2.32 1.30
N LYS A 127 8.44 -1.86 1.88
CA LYS A 127 9.21 -2.66 2.85
C LYS A 127 8.42 -2.76 4.14
N PHE A 128 8.22 -3.98 4.63
CA PHE A 128 7.55 -4.24 5.90
C PHE A 128 8.44 -5.05 6.81
N GLN A 129 8.48 -4.64 8.09
CA GLN A 129 9.22 -5.33 9.13
C GLN A 129 8.41 -5.23 10.44
N GLU A 130 8.27 -6.34 11.15
CA GLU A 130 7.66 -6.36 12.47
C GLU A 130 8.78 -6.32 13.52
N LEU A 131 8.67 -5.36 14.45
CA LEU A 131 9.56 -5.23 15.59
C LEU A 131 8.76 -5.41 16.88
N ARG A 132 9.28 -6.23 17.79
CA ARG A 132 8.74 -6.37 19.15
C ARG A 132 9.64 -5.64 20.11
N ILE A 133 9.04 -4.77 20.91
CA ILE A 133 9.73 -3.92 21.89
C ILE A 133 9.30 -4.37 23.29
N GLN A 134 10.28 -4.46 24.18
CA GLN A 134 10.06 -4.62 25.61
C GLN A 134 10.45 -3.32 26.32
N GLU A 135 9.88 -3.09 27.51
CA GLU A 135 10.30 -1.99 28.36
C GLU A 135 11.80 -2.03 28.60
N MET A 136 12.40 -0.85 28.75
CA MET A 136 13.70 -0.78 29.39
C MET A 136 13.52 -1.32 30.79
N ALA A 137 14.02 -2.54 31.03
CA ALA A 137 14.34 -2.93 32.37
C ALA A 137 15.25 -1.82 32.91
N CYS A 138 14.92 -1.27 34.07
CA CYS A 138 15.96 -0.80 34.95
C CYS A 138 16.83 -2.03 35.20
N PHE A 139 17.81 -2.27 34.32
CA PHE A 139 18.74 -3.36 34.42
C PHE A 139 19.56 -3.03 35.65
N PHE A 140 19.07 -3.52 36.79
CA PHE A 140 19.88 -3.89 37.93
C PHE A 140 20.99 -2.88 38.26
N LEU A 141 20.60 -1.77 38.91
CA LEU A 141 21.42 -1.15 39.96
C LEU A 141 21.66 -2.10 41.17
N LEU A 142 21.77 -3.41 40.92
CA LEU A 142 21.92 -4.48 41.90
C LEU A 142 22.80 -5.62 41.35
N LEU A 143 23.91 -5.31 40.68
CA LEU A 143 25.10 -6.11 40.96
C LEU A 143 25.77 -5.46 42.17
N PRO A 144 25.56 -5.96 43.41
CA PRO A 144 26.54 -5.70 44.45
C PRO A 144 27.86 -6.34 44.01
N LEU A 145 28.95 -5.71 44.45
CA LEU A 145 30.32 -6.22 44.47
C LEU A 145 30.46 -7.74 44.45
#